data_AF-A0A7S2HHR0-F1
#
_entry.id   AF-A0A7S2HHR0-F1
#
_cell.length_a   1.000
_cell.length_b   1.000
_cell.length_c   1.000
_cell.angle_alpha   90.00
_cell.angle_beta   90.00
_cell.angle_gamma   90.00
#
_symmetry.space_group_name_H-M   'P 1'
#
loop_
_entity.id
_entity.type
_entity.pdbx_description
1 polymer ?
#
loop_
_entity_poly.entity_id
_entity_poly.type
_entity_poly.pdbx_seq_one_letter_code
_entity_poly.pdbx_strand_id
1 'polypeptide(L)'
;VKDAYHTIEQNVRQKHRQEDFLGVTVQSMVDLSESYELILGSAPDAQFGPVILFGSGGTLVEVYKDRALGLPPLNSVLARNLMRGTKIYEALKGVRGRHSVNMDALEALMVNFSHLVIEQPWIKEIDINPLLASAKSLIALDARVLLHDSKTEESDLIKPAIRPYPSQYEQTWTTKKGLVVEFRPVMPEDEPMMVKFHQKLSDESIHLRFMSNINCSERIQHERLLRVCHVDYDQDMAMVVVHEKSDGMKEIIAAGRLGKMHGVNSAEFSMIVADKYQRQGIGTKMLCELVRIGKDEKLDYIEAVILPINHGMLKVSKKVGFQTTLDEDDEVFRAFMPLAGRVATVAQ
;
A
#
# COMPACT_ATOMS: atom_id res chain seq x y z
N VAL A 1 -41.02 -18.46 15.06
CA VAL A 1 -40.73 -17.00 14.89
C VAL A 1 -41.55 -16.15 15.86
N LYS A 2 -42.89 -16.19 15.84
CA LYS A 2 -43.73 -15.40 16.77
C LYS A 2 -43.43 -15.64 18.25
N ASP A 3 -43.25 -16.90 18.64
CA ASP A 3 -42.96 -17.23 20.05
C ASP A 3 -41.57 -16.69 20.48
N ALA A 4 -40.58 -16.78 19.59
CA ALA A 4 -39.26 -16.21 19.81
C ALA A 4 -39.32 -14.67 19.93
N TYR A 5 -40.12 -14.00 19.09
CA TYR A 5 -40.36 -12.56 19.21
C TYR A 5 -40.91 -12.19 20.59
N HIS A 6 -41.98 -12.84 21.03
CA HIS A 6 -42.59 -12.55 22.33
C HIS A 6 -41.64 -12.86 23.49
N THR A 7 -40.84 -13.92 23.37
CA THR A 7 -39.83 -14.27 24.36
C THR A 7 -38.75 -13.19 24.47
N ILE A 8 -38.25 -12.69 23.35
CA ILE A 8 -37.25 -11.61 23.32
C ILE A 8 -37.86 -10.31 23.89
N GLU A 9 -39.05 -9.92 23.44
CA GLU A 9 -39.77 -8.73 23.91
C GLU A 9 -39.95 -8.76 25.44
N GLN A 10 -40.42 -9.89 25.98
CA GLN A 10 -40.61 -10.08 27.43
C GLN A 10 -39.29 -9.99 28.19
N ASN A 11 -38.23 -10.65 27.70
CA ASN A 11 -36.92 -10.64 28.33
C ASN A 11 -36.31 -9.24 28.41
N VAL A 12 -36.42 -8.46 27.32
CA VAL A 12 -35.92 -7.07 27.29
C VAL A 12 -36.73 -6.21 28.27
N ARG A 13 -38.05 -6.30 28.25
CA ARG A 13 -38.92 -5.53 29.16
C ARG A 13 -38.75 -5.85 30.64
N GLN A 14 -38.29 -7.06 30.98
CA GLN A 14 -38.01 -7.44 32.36
C GLN A 14 -36.67 -6.89 32.87
N LYS A 15 -35.68 -6.72 31.98
CA LYS A 15 -34.30 -6.34 32.34
C LYS A 15 -33.97 -4.88 32.04
N HIS A 16 -34.71 -4.25 31.15
CA HIS A 16 -34.49 -2.90 30.61
C HIS A 16 -35.82 -2.14 30.53
N ARG A 17 -35.79 -0.85 30.13
CA ARG A 17 -37.01 -0.04 30.02
C ARG A 17 -37.82 -0.49 28.80
N GLN A 18 -39.13 -0.27 28.84
CA GLN A 18 -40.02 -0.66 27.74
C GLN A 18 -39.69 0.05 26.42
N GLU A 19 -39.20 1.29 26.51
CA GLU A 19 -38.73 2.13 25.41
C GLU A 19 -37.44 1.61 24.75
N ASP A 20 -36.68 0.72 25.42
CA ASP A 20 -35.45 0.13 24.88
C ASP A 20 -35.72 -0.99 23.85
N PHE A 21 -36.95 -1.51 23.78
CA PHE A 21 -37.33 -2.52 22.80
C PHE A 21 -37.79 -1.87 21.49
N LEU A 22 -36.88 -1.79 20.51
CA LEU A 22 -37.14 -1.18 19.20
C LEU A 22 -37.74 -2.17 18.17
N GLY A 23 -37.86 -3.45 18.53
CA GLY A 23 -38.33 -4.52 17.64
C GLY A 23 -37.31 -5.66 17.52
N VAL A 24 -37.49 -6.52 16.50
CA VAL A 24 -36.52 -7.57 16.15
C VAL A 24 -36.27 -7.59 14.64
N THR A 25 -35.06 -7.97 14.26
CA THR A 25 -34.74 -8.33 12.87
C THR A 25 -34.93 -9.83 12.70
N VAL A 26 -35.67 -10.23 11.67
CA VAL A 26 -35.83 -11.65 11.32
C VAL A 26 -34.80 -12.02 10.26
N GLN A 27 -33.96 -13.00 10.57
CA GLN A 27 -32.90 -13.50 9.68
C GLN A 27 -33.09 -14.99 9.42
N SER A 28 -32.53 -15.46 8.31
CA SER A 28 -32.48 -16.90 8.01
C SER A 28 -31.61 -17.63 9.02
N MET A 29 -32.10 -18.75 9.55
CA MET A 29 -31.31 -19.59 10.46
C MET A 29 -30.19 -20.28 9.68
N VAL A 30 -28.96 -20.15 10.18
CA VAL A 30 -27.76 -20.74 9.57
C VAL A 30 -27.43 -22.06 10.26
N ASP A 31 -27.08 -23.09 9.49
CA ASP A 31 -26.61 -24.37 10.01
C ASP A 31 -25.12 -24.29 10.41
N LEU A 32 -24.84 -24.57 11.68
CA LEU A 32 -23.50 -24.49 12.29
C LEU A 32 -22.76 -25.83 12.23
N SER A 33 -23.42 -26.93 11.87
CA SER A 33 -22.89 -28.30 12.02
C SER A 33 -21.57 -28.55 11.26
N GLU A 34 -21.43 -27.94 10.08
CA GLU A 34 -20.29 -28.07 9.18
C GLU A 34 -19.42 -26.81 9.07
N SER A 35 -19.59 -25.86 10.00
CA SER A 35 -18.86 -24.58 10.00
C SER A 35 -17.88 -24.49 11.17
N TYR A 36 -16.80 -23.74 10.97
CA TYR A 36 -15.90 -23.28 12.03
C TYR A 36 -16.24 -21.83 12.39
N GLU A 37 -16.22 -21.51 13.67
CA GLU A 37 -16.31 -20.12 14.15
C GLU A 37 -14.92 -19.50 14.16
N LEU A 38 -14.78 -18.39 13.45
CA LEU A 38 -13.57 -17.59 13.36
C LEU A 38 -13.83 -16.19 13.90
N ILE A 39 -12.76 -15.51 14.26
CA ILE A 39 -12.75 -14.07 14.50
C ILE A 39 -11.82 -13.43 13.48
N LEU A 40 -12.30 -12.34 12.86
CA LEU A 40 -11.51 -11.47 12.01
C LEU A 40 -11.80 -10.03 12.43
N GLY A 41 -10.78 -9.28 12.85
CA GLY A 41 -11.00 -7.92 13.31
C GLY A 41 -9.79 -7.02 13.07
N SER A 42 -9.97 -5.73 13.32
CA SER A 42 -8.92 -4.75 13.40
C SER A 42 -9.20 -3.74 14.51
N ALA A 43 -8.13 -3.38 15.21
CA ALA A 43 -8.13 -2.39 16.27
C ALA A 43 -6.83 -1.58 16.22
N PRO A 44 -6.82 -0.35 16.76
CA PRO A 44 -5.63 0.49 16.75
C PRO A 44 -4.64 0.02 17.83
N ASP A 45 -3.38 -0.02 17.44
CA ASP A 45 -2.22 -0.17 18.30
C ASP A 45 -1.45 1.16 18.38
N ALA A 46 -0.89 1.47 19.55
CA ALA A 46 -0.24 2.74 19.81
C ALA A 46 1.05 2.95 18.99
N GLN A 47 1.71 1.87 18.59
CA GLN A 47 2.97 1.91 17.84
C GLN A 47 2.74 1.65 16.35
N PHE A 48 1.86 0.73 16.00
CA PHE A 48 1.71 0.25 14.62
C PHE A 48 0.48 0.78 13.88
N GLY A 49 -0.39 1.52 14.57
CA GLY A 49 -1.66 1.94 14.03
C GLY A 49 -2.64 0.76 13.90
N PRO A 50 -3.50 0.68 12.87
CA PRO A 50 -4.41 -0.46 12.72
C PRO A 50 -3.66 -1.78 12.64
N VAL A 51 -4.07 -2.76 13.45
CA VAL A 51 -3.57 -4.14 13.44
C VAL A 51 -4.73 -5.07 13.13
N ILE A 52 -4.52 -6.06 12.27
CA ILE A 52 -5.49 -7.11 11.96
C ILE A 52 -5.29 -8.30 12.90
N LEU A 53 -6.41 -8.84 13.39
CA LEU A 53 -6.48 -10.04 14.21
C LEU A 53 -7.25 -11.12 13.44
N PHE A 54 -6.72 -12.34 13.45
CA PHE A 54 -7.42 -13.54 13.01
C PHE A 54 -7.24 -14.65 14.03
N GLY A 55 -8.27 -15.48 14.23
CA GLY A 55 -8.20 -16.59 15.16
C GLY A 55 -9.46 -17.42 15.23
N SER A 56 -9.51 -18.33 16.21
CA SER A 56 -10.73 -19.04 16.57
C SER A 56 -11.76 -18.08 17.18
N GLY A 57 -12.99 -18.09 16.67
CA GLY A 57 -14.11 -17.28 17.15
C GLY A 57 -14.95 -17.96 18.23
N GLY A 58 -16.04 -17.29 18.64
CA GLY A 58 -17.03 -17.82 19.58
C GLY A 58 -16.73 -17.53 21.05
N THR A 59 -17.48 -18.18 21.96
CA THR A 59 -17.44 -17.89 23.41
C THR A 59 -16.13 -18.27 24.11
N LEU A 60 -15.20 -18.95 23.42
CA LEU A 60 -13.95 -19.47 23.99
C LEU A 60 -12.69 -18.72 23.49
N VAL A 61 -12.85 -17.60 22.77
CA VAL A 61 -11.75 -16.75 22.26
C VAL A 61 -10.76 -16.37 23.37
N GLU A 62 -11.26 -15.99 24.57
CA GLU A 62 -10.42 -15.58 25.70
C GLU A 62 -9.64 -16.75 26.33
N VAL A 63 -10.13 -17.98 26.17
CA VAL A 63 -9.62 -19.17 26.88
C VAL A 63 -8.48 -19.84 26.11
N TYR A 64 -8.57 -19.93 24.77
CA TYR A 64 -7.56 -20.64 23.96
C TYR A 64 -6.41 -19.76 23.47
N LYS A 65 -6.57 -18.43 23.51
CA LYS A 65 -5.60 -17.44 22.98
C LYS A 65 -5.09 -17.79 21.58
N ASP A 66 -5.92 -18.45 20.76
CA ASP A 66 -5.55 -18.85 19.41
C ASP A 66 -5.80 -17.70 18.43
N ARG A 67 -4.84 -16.79 18.38
CA ARG A 67 -4.89 -15.59 17.56
C ARG A 67 -3.53 -15.29 16.94
N ALA A 68 -3.56 -14.77 15.73
CA ALA A 68 -2.44 -14.18 15.05
C ALA A 68 -2.75 -12.71 14.76
N LEU A 69 -1.70 -11.87 14.82
CA LEU A 69 -1.76 -10.46 14.50
C LEU A 69 -0.96 -10.19 13.23
N GLY A 70 -1.39 -9.21 12.45
CA GLY A 70 -0.65 -8.74 11.29
C GLY A 70 -0.93 -7.28 11.00
N LEU A 71 -0.03 -6.66 10.25
CA LEU A 71 -0.14 -5.27 9.86
C LEU A 71 -0.79 -5.19 8.47
N PRO A 72 -1.81 -4.34 8.29
CA PRO A 72 -2.33 -4.05 6.97
C PRO A 72 -1.36 -3.14 6.18
N PRO A 73 -1.38 -3.17 4.83
CA PRO A 73 -2.19 -4.04 3.99
C PRO A 73 -1.68 -5.50 3.93
N LEU A 74 -2.60 -6.46 3.96
CA LEU A 74 -2.31 -7.88 3.73
C LEU A 74 -2.40 -8.20 2.24
N ASN A 75 -1.41 -8.92 1.72
CA ASN A 75 -1.53 -9.66 0.47
C ASN A 75 -1.85 -11.15 0.76
N SER A 76 -2.08 -11.93 -0.31
CA SER A 76 -2.34 -13.38 -0.23
C SER A 76 -1.33 -14.15 0.63
N VAL A 77 -0.04 -13.85 0.50
CA VAL A 77 1.03 -14.53 1.23
C VAL A 77 0.97 -14.19 2.72
N LEU A 78 0.81 -12.91 3.05
CA LEU A 78 0.69 -12.43 4.43
C LEU A 78 -0.57 -12.99 5.09
N ALA A 79 -1.72 -12.99 4.39
CA ALA A 79 -2.96 -13.56 4.88
C ALA A 79 -2.83 -15.07 5.18
N ARG A 80 -2.25 -15.86 4.25
CA ARG A 80 -1.97 -17.28 4.47
C ARG A 80 -1.04 -17.50 5.66
N ASN A 81 0.02 -16.71 5.80
CA ASN A 81 0.96 -16.83 6.91
C ASN A 81 0.31 -16.49 8.26
N LEU A 82 -0.55 -15.47 8.28
CA LEU A 82 -1.30 -15.07 9.45
C LEU A 82 -2.26 -16.19 9.88
N MET A 83 -3.00 -16.79 8.95
CA MET A 83 -3.82 -17.98 9.23
C MET A 83 -2.97 -19.14 9.78
N ARG A 84 -1.85 -19.46 9.12
CA ARG A 84 -0.90 -20.52 9.56
C ARG A 84 -0.36 -20.31 10.97
N GLY A 85 -0.31 -19.07 11.45
CA GLY A 85 0.09 -18.72 12.81
C GLY A 85 -0.90 -19.17 13.89
N THR A 86 -2.07 -19.67 13.52
CA THR A 86 -3.12 -20.14 14.44
C THR A 86 -3.22 -21.66 14.49
N LYS A 87 -3.67 -22.20 15.63
CA LYS A 87 -3.94 -23.62 15.84
C LYS A 87 -5.15 -24.09 15.03
N ILE A 88 -6.17 -23.24 14.86
CA ILE A 88 -7.37 -23.55 14.10
C ILE A 88 -7.07 -23.82 12.62
N TYR A 89 -5.96 -23.32 12.09
CA TYR A 89 -5.56 -23.53 10.69
C TYR A 89 -5.53 -25.00 10.26
N GLU A 90 -5.06 -25.91 11.12
CA GLU A 90 -5.06 -27.35 10.80
C GLU A 90 -6.49 -27.91 10.73
N ALA A 91 -7.42 -27.40 11.56
CA ALA A 91 -8.82 -27.79 11.48
C ALA A 91 -9.49 -27.26 10.21
N LEU A 92 -9.13 -26.05 9.76
CA LEU A 92 -9.64 -25.45 8.52
C LEU A 92 -9.30 -26.26 7.26
N LYS A 93 -8.21 -27.03 7.28
CA LYS A 93 -7.85 -27.97 6.19
C LYS A 93 -8.71 -29.24 6.15
N GLY A 94 -9.59 -29.43 7.13
CA GLY A 94 -10.44 -30.61 7.26
C GLY A 94 -9.85 -31.64 8.23
N VAL A 95 -10.61 -31.96 9.27
CA VAL A 95 -10.25 -32.95 10.29
C VAL A 95 -11.45 -33.83 10.63
N ARG A 96 -11.21 -35.12 10.94
CA ARG A 96 -12.21 -36.07 11.45
C ARG A 96 -13.50 -36.17 10.58
N GLY A 97 -13.35 -36.17 9.26
CA GLY A 97 -14.47 -36.31 8.31
C GLY A 97 -15.14 -35.00 7.91
N ARG A 98 -14.77 -33.86 8.50
CA ARG A 98 -15.18 -32.53 8.02
C ARG A 98 -14.40 -32.12 6.78
N HIS A 99 -15.07 -31.41 5.89
CA HIS A 99 -14.46 -30.87 4.68
C HIS A 99 -13.57 -29.67 5.02
N SER A 100 -12.56 -29.43 4.19
CA SER A 100 -11.78 -28.20 4.26
C SER A 100 -12.69 -26.99 4.03
N VAL A 101 -12.45 -25.90 4.74
CA VAL A 101 -13.05 -24.60 4.42
C VAL A 101 -12.61 -24.18 3.03
N ASN A 102 -13.41 -23.35 2.36
CA ASN A 102 -12.96 -22.67 1.15
C ASN A 102 -11.81 -21.69 1.48
N MET A 103 -10.58 -22.20 1.47
CA MET A 103 -9.38 -21.48 1.88
C MET A 103 -9.09 -20.28 0.97
N ASP A 104 -9.36 -20.39 -0.33
CA ASP A 104 -9.14 -19.30 -1.28
C ASP A 104 -10.13 -18.16 -1.04
N ALA A 105 -11.40 -18.47 -0.73
CA ALA A 105 -12.38 -17.46 -0.35
C ALA A 105 -12.04 -16.79 0.99
N LEU A 106 -11.52 -17.55 1.96
CA LEU A 106 -11.14 -17.01 3.27
C LEU A 106 -9.93 -16.08 3.15
N GLU A 107 -8.94 -16.46 2.34
CA GLU A 107 -7.81 -15.59 2.00
C GLU A 107 -8.27 -14.31 1.33
N ALA A 108 -9.11 -14.40 0.29
CA ALA A 108 -9.64 -13.24 -0.41
C ALA A 108 -10.42 -12.32 0.55
N LEU A 109 -11.19 -12.89 1.47
CA LEU A 109 -11.86 -12.13 2.53
C LEU A 109 -10.86 -11.39 3.43
N MET A 110 -9.78 -12.04 3.87
CA MET A 110 -8.76 -11.39 4.71
C MET A 110 -8.04 -10.25 3.99
N VAL A 111 -7.71 -10.42 2.71
CA VAL A 111 -7.10 -9.38 1.88
C VAL A 111 -8.08 -8.21 1.72
N ASN A 112 -9.34 -8.48 1.36
CA ASN A 112 -10.35 -7.43 1.21
C ASN A 112 -10.68 -6.72 2.53
N PHE A 113 -10.72 -7.45 3.64
CA PHE A 113 -10.89 -6.86 4.98
C PHE A 113 -9.71 -5.93 5.31
N SER A 114 -8.49 -6.32 4.94
CA SER A 114 -7.33 -5.47 5.09
C SER A 114 -7.39 -4.21 4.22
N HIS A 115 -7.89 -4.31 2.99
CA HIS A 115 -8.10 -3.14 2.14
C HIS A 115 -9.18 -2.21 2.73
N LEU A 116 -10.28 -2.76 3.25
CA LEU A 116 -11.33 -1.98 3.90
C LEU A 116 -10.78 -1.14 5.06
N VAL A 117 -9.99 -1.74 5.95
CA VAL A 117 -9.37 -1.04 7.11
C VAL A 117 -8.46 0.10 6.66
N ILE A 118 -7.73 -0.09 5.56
CA ILE A 118 -6.80 0.89 5.00
C ILE A 118 -7.53 2.03 4.29
N GLU A 119 -8.51 1.68 3.45
CA GLU A 119 -9.24 2.63 2.61
C GLU A 119 -10.28 3.44 3.40
N GLN A 120 -10.70 2.94 4.55
CA GLN A 120 -11.67 3.61 5.44
C GLN A 120 -11.02 3.95 6.79
N PRO A 121 -10.11 4.94 6.85
CA PRO A 121 -9.40 5.31 8.09
C PRO A 121 -10.32 5.86 9.19
N TRP A 122 -11.58 6.17 8.87
CA TRP A 122 -12.61 6.55 9.83
C TRP A 122 -13.13 5.38 10.68
N ILE A 123 -12.88 4.14 10.24
CA ILE A 123 -13.14 2.94 11.04
C ILE A 123 -12.04 2.84 12.09
N LYS A 124 -12.41 3.13 13.34
CA LYS A 124 -11.51 3.01 14.49
C LYS A 124 -11.27 1.54 14.83
N GLU A 125 -12.35 0.78 14.97
CA GLU A 125 -12.31 -0.66 15.25
C GLU A 125 -13.37 -1.36 14.39
N ILE A 126 -13.07 -2.55 13.91
CA ILE A 126 -14.01 -3.40 13.20
C ILE A 126 -13.75 -4.85 13.54
N ASP A 127 -14.77 -5.61 13.90
CA ASP A 127 -14.64 -7.04 14.14
C ASP A 127 -15.84 -7.82 13.61
N ILE A 128 -15.56 -9.01 13.07
CA ILE A 128 -16.52 -10.02 12.66
C ILE A 128 -16.33 -11.19 13.63
N ASN A 129 -17.29 -11.36 14.53
CA ASN A 129 -17.21 -12.39 15.57
C ASN A 129 -18.61 -12.87 16.01
N PRO A 130 -19.08 -14.05 15.58
CA PRO A 130 -18.34 -15.06 14.82
C PRO A 130 -18.45 -14.87 13.29
N LEU A 131 -17.34 -15.09 12.60
CA LEU A 131 -17.28 -15.40 11.18
C LEU A 131 -17.39 -16.91 11.01
N LEU A 132 -18.50 -17.40 10.46
CA LEU A 132 -18.64 -18.80 10.10
C LEU A 132 -17.93 -19.11 8.80
N ALA A 133 -17.12 -20.16 8.82
CA ALA A 133 -16.38 -20.63 7.66
C ALA A 133 -16.63 -22.11 7.40
N SER A 134 -17.12 -22.43 6.20
CA SER A 134 -17.37 -23.79 5.75
C SER A 134 -16.76 -24.04 4.37
N ALA A 135 -16.90 -25.25 3.85
CA ALA A 135 -16.52 -25.57 2.47
C ALA A 135 -17.34 -24.80 1.42
N LYS A 136 -18.56 -24.36 1.77
CA LYS A 136 -19.53 -23.78 0.82
C LYS A 136 -19.63 -22.26 0.90
N SER A 137 -19.51 -21.71 2.11
CA SER A 137 -19.74 -20.29 2.35
C SER A 137 -18.94 -19.75 3.53
N LEU A 138 -18.74 -18.44 3.50
CA LEU A 138 -18.29 -17.62 4.62
C LEU A 138 -19.45 -16.69 5.01
N ILE A 139 -19.83 -16.65 6.28
CA ILE A 139 -20.97 -15.86 6.77
C ILE A 139 -20.56 -15.13 8.05
N ALA A 140 -20.60 -13.80 8.02
CA ALA A 140 -20.54 -12.99 9.23
C ALA A 140 -21.86 -13.13 9.98
N LEU A 141 -21.88 -13.83 11.12
CA LEU A 141 -23.06 -13.91 11.97
C LEU A 141 -23.28 -12.63 12.78
N ASP A 142 -22.18 -12.04 13.21
CA ASP A 142 -22.17 -10.75 13.90
C ASP A 142 -20.96 -9.94 13.43
N ALA A 143 -21.14 -8.63 13.37
CA ALA A 143 -20.11 -7.68 13.01
C ALA A 143 -20.35 -6.37 13.74
N ARG A 144 -19.27 -5.82 14.31
CA ARG A 144 -19.28 -4.54 15.00
C ARG A 144 -18.30 -3.61 14.31
N VAL A 145 -18.74 -2.38 14.09
CA VAL A 145 -17.91 -1.30 13.54
C VAL A 145 -18.00 -0.11 14.48
N LEU A 146 -16.85 0.36 14.94
CA LEU A 146 -16.70 1.57 15.73
C LEU A 146 -16.00 2.61 14.86
N LEU A 147 -16.62 3.78 14.73
CA LEU A 147 -16.03 4.92 14.02
C LEU A 147 -15.27 5.82 14.99
N HIS A 148 -14.35 6.60 14.45
CA HIS A 148 -13.79 7.75 15.17
C HIS A 148 -14.90 8.75 15.56
N ASP A 149 -14.62 9.61 16.54
CA ASP A 149 -15.57 10.66 16.95
C ASP A 149 -15.80 11.60 15.76
N SER A 150 -17.03 12.13 15.63
CA SER A 150 -17.38 13.01 14.51
C SER A 150 -16.60 14.33 14.50
N LYS A 151 -15.89 14.66 15.58
CA LYS A 151 -15.01 15.82 15.70
C LYS A 151 -13.54 15.52 15.39
N THR A 152 -13.17 14.27 15.11
CA THR A 152 -11.80 13.91 14.76
C THR A 152 -11.45 14.52 13.39
N GLU A 153 -10.36 15.27 13.33
CA GLU A 153 -9.83 15.81 12.08
C GLU A 153 -9.07 14.73 11.31
N GLU A 154 -9.01 14.83 9.99
CA GLU A 154 -8.32 13.85 9.13
C GLU A 154 -6.82 13.72 9.47
N SER A 155 -6.19 14.80 9.93
CA SER A 155 -4.78 14.79 10.36
C SER A 155 -4.53 13.96 11.62
N ASP A 156 -5.57 13.73 12.42
CA ASP A 156 -5.50 13.02 13.70
C ASP A 156 -5.83 11.53 13.56
N LEU A 157 -6.22 11.10 12.35
CA LEU A 157 -6.47 9.69 12.07
C LEU A 157 -5.18 8.88 12.18
N ILE A 158 -5.31 7.71 12.77
CA ILE A 158 -4.19 6.81 13.03
C ILE A 158 -3.73 6.22 11.69
N LYS A 159 -2.48 6.49 11.33
CA LYS A 159 -1.90 5.99 10.09
C LYS A 159 -1.38 4.55 10.27
N PRO A 160 -1.50 3.69 9.25
CA PRO A 160 -0.87 2.38 9.27
C PRO A 160 0.65 2.49 9.29
N ALA A 161 1.30 1.58 10.01
CA ALA A 161 2.76 1.46 9.99
C ALA A 161 3.33 1.15 8.60
N ILE A 162 2.56 0.45 7.76
CA ILE A 162 2.91 0.19 6.37
C ILE A 162 2.03 1.08 5.51
N ARG A 163 2.65 2.00 4.78
CA ARG A 163 1.91 2.85 3.85
C ARG A 163 1.33 2.00 2.72
N PRO A 164 0.02 2.10 2.45
CA PRO A 164 -0.59 1.37 1.36
C PRO A 164 -0.14 1.90 -0.01
N TYR A 165 -0.38 1.10 -1.04
CA TYR A 165 -0.10 1.50 -2.41
C TYR A 165 -0.84 2.81 -2.77
N PRO A 166 -0.13 3.88 -3.16
CA PRO A 166 -0.73 5.20 -3.33
C PRO A 166 -1.34 5.38 -4.73
N SER A 167 -2.51 4.76 -4.93
CA SER A 167 -3.24 4.73 -6.22
C SER A 167 -3.62 6.11 -6.76
N GLN A 168 -3.69 7.15 -5.92
CA GLN A 168 -3.98 8.52 -6.35
C GLN A 168 -2.93 9.13 -7.32
N TYR A 169 -1.76 8.49 -7.44
CA TYR A 169 -0.70 8.89 -8.37
C TYR A 169 -0.73 8.14 -9.70
N GLU A 170 -1.70 7.22 -9.89
CA GLU A 170 -1.89 6.53 -11.17
C GLU A 170 -2.51 7.46 -12.20
N GLN A 171 -1.91 7.49 -13.40
CA GLN A 171 -2.47 8.25 -14.52
C GLN A 171 -1.97 7.73 -15.87
N THR A 172 -2.83 7.82 -16.87
CA THR A 172 -2.45 7.63 -18.28
C THR A 172 -2.00 8.96 -18.88
N TRP A 173 -0.90 8.94 -19.63
CA TRP A 173 -0.37 10.10 -20.32
C TRP A 173 0.09 9.75 -21.74
N THR A 174 -0.17 10.64 -22.69
CA THR A 174 0.27 10.49 -24.08
C THR A 174 1.48 11.38 -24.34
N THR A 175 2.58 10.79 -24.80
CA THR A 175 3.80 11.54 -25.13
C THR A 175 3.57 12.43 -26.36
N LYS A 176 4.49 13.37 -26.60
CA LYS A 176 4.46 14.22 -27.81
C LYS A 176 4.50 13.45 -29.13
N LYS A 177 4.97 12.19 -29.11
CA LYS A 177 5.03 11.32 -30.29
C LYS A 177 3.81 10.39 -30.40
N GLY A 178 2.77 10.59 -29.57
CA GLY A 178 1.57 9.77 -29.57
C GLY A 178 1.69 8.45 -28.82
N LEU A 179 2.78 8.23 -28.07
CA LEU A 179 2.95 7.00 -27.28
C LEU A 179 2.08 7.09 -26.01
N VAL A 180 1.17 6.15 -25.83
CA VAL A 180 0.37 6.04 -24.60
C VAL A 180 1.17 5.29 -23.54
N VAL A 181 1.28 5.88 -22.36
CA VAL A 181 2.02 5.32 -21.22
C VAL A 181 1.24 5.52 -19.92
N GLU A 182 1.47 4.64 -18.97
CA GLU A 182 0.91 4.66 -17.62
C GLU A 182 1.99 5.09 -16.63
N PHE A 183 1.72 6.11 -15.84
CA PHE A 183 2.53 6.49 -14.68
C PHE A 183 1.86 5.92 -13.44
N ARG A 184 2.61 5.21 -12.61
CA ARG A 184 2.12 4.68 -11.34
C ARG A 184 3.26 4.39 -10.35
N PRO A 185 2.98 4.28 -9.05
CA PRO A 185 3.95 3.78 -8.09
C PRO A 185 4.45 2.38 -8.46
N VAL A 186 5.69 2.07 -8.07
CA VAL A 186 6.25 0.72 -8.24
C VAL A 186 5.56 -0.26 -7.29
N MET A 187 5.41 -1.51 -7.70
CA MET A 187 4.89 -2.59 -6.86
C MET A 187 5.84 -3.79 -6.87
N PRO A 188 5.84 -4.68 -5.85
CA PRO A 188 6.74 -5.83 -5.80
C PRO A 188 6.71 -6.71 -7.07
N GLU A 189 5.55 -6.84 -7.71
CA GLU A 189 5.33 -7.62 -8.93
C GLU A 189 6.07 -7.05 -10.16
N ASP A 190 6.60 -5.82 -10.07
CA ASP A 190 7.35 -5.18 -11.15
C ASP A 190 8.76 -5.75 -11.33
N GLU A 191 9.27 -6.53 -10.39
CA GLU A 191 10.65 -7.05 -10.43
C GLU A 191 11.02 -7.68 -11.78
N PRO A 192 10.22 -8.58 -12.40
CA PRO A 192 10.57 -9.17 -13.69
C PRO A 192 10.62 -8.15 -14.84
N MET A 193 9.78 -7.11 -14.79
CA MET A 193 9.82 -6.02 -15.78
C MET A 193 11.03 -5.10 -15.53
N MET A 194 11.40 -4.89 -14.27
CA MET A 194 12.55 -4.10 -13.86
C MET A 194 13.88 -4.74 -14.31
N VAL A 195 13.98 -6.08 -14.27
CA VAL A 195 15.08 -6.84 -14.88
C VAL A 195 15.20 -6.52 -16.37
N LYS A 196 14.10 -6.67 -17.12
CA LYS A 196 14.06 -6.41 -18.57
C LYS A 196 14.36 -4.94 -18.91
N PHE A 197 13.98 -4.02 -18.03
CA PHE A 197 14.29 -2.60 -18.16
C PHE A 197 15.79 -2.36 -18.01
N HIS A 198 16.40 -2.87 -16.93
CA HIS A 198 17.84 -2.71 -16.68
C HIS A 198 18.73 -3.33 -17.77
N GLN A 199 18.30 -4.43 -18.39
CA GLN A 199 19.02 -5.07 -19.51
C GLN A 199 19.10 -4.21 -20.78
N LYS A 200 18.22 -3.22 -20.95
CA LYS A 200 18.13 -2.40 -22.18
C LYS A 200 18.81 -1.03 -22.05
N LEU A 201 19.27 -0.67 -20.86
CA LEU A 201 19.89 0.63 -20.60
C LEU A 201 21.31 0.66 -21.17
N SER A 202 21.68 1.78 -21.80
CA SER A 202 23.07 2.04 -22.18
C SER A 202 23.96 2.33 -20.97
N ASP A 203 25.27 2.09 -21.13
CA ASP A 203 26.27 2.42 -20.11
C ASP A 203 26.30 3.94 -19.83
N GLU A 204 26.04 4.78 -20.83
CA GLU A 204 25.92 6.24 -20.65
C GLU A 204 24.75 6.58 -19.71
N SER A 205 23.55 6.03 -19.97
CA SER A 205 22.38 6.26 -19.11
C SER A 205 22.59 5.74 -17.68
N ILE A 206 23.31 4.63 -17.51
CA ILE A 206 23.68 4.06 -16.20
C ILE A 206 24.65 4.99 -15.47
N HIS A 207 25.72 5.40 -16.15
CA HIS A 207 26.73 6.30 -15.60
C HIS A 207 26.10 7.62 -15.13
N LEU A 208 25.24 8.23 -15.95
CA LEU A 208 24.55 9.47 -15.62
C LEU A 208 23.58 9.33 -14.43
N ARG A 209 23.03 8.14 -14.19
CA ARG A 209 22.08 7.87 -13.08
C ARG A 209 22.77 7.49 -11.78
N PHE A 210 23.81 6.67 -11.84
CA PHE A 210 24.46 6.09 -10.66
C PHE A 210 25.80 6.72 -10.34
N MET A 211 26.26 7.66 -11.17
CA MET A 211 27.58 8.32 -11.08
C MET A 211 28.73 7.30 -11.05
N SER A 212 28.46 6.09 -11.52
CA SER A 212 29.31 4.91 -11.47
C SER A 212 28.85 3.91 -12.53
N ASN A 213 29.76 3.06 -12.97
CA ASN A 213 29.46 2.00 -13.93
C ASN A 213 29.10 0.73 -13.16
N ILE A 214 27.81 0.55 -12.89
CA ILE A 214 27.30 -0.66 -12.24
C ILE A 214 26.96 -1.70 -13.30
N ASN A 215 27.60 -2.87 -13.20
CA ASN A 215 27.41 -3.96 -14.14
C ASN A 215 25.95 -4.42 -14.20
N CYS A 216 25.52 -4.90 -15.38
CA CYS A 216 24.15 -5.38 -15.57
C CYS A 216 23.78 -6.50 -14.58
N SER A 217 24.70 -7.45 -14.35
CA SER A 217 24.51 -8.55 -13.40
C SER A 217 24.18 -8.07 -11.99
N GLU A 218 24.87 -7.04 -11.50
CA GLU A 218 24.63 -6.43 -10.19
C GLU A 218 23.31 -5.67 -10.14
N ARG A 219 22.97 -4.92 -11.21
CA ARG A 219 21.71 -4.17 -11.30
C ARG A 219 20.48 -5.08 -11.25
N ILE A 220 20.57 -6.29 -11.79
CA ILE A 220 19.46 -7.26 -11.86
C ILE A 220 19.45 -8.30 -10.74
N GLN A 221 20.34 -8.19 -9.74
CA GLN A 221 20.32 -9.09 -8.59
C GLN A 221 18.97 -9.02 -7.86
N HIS A 222 18.42 -10.17 -7.51
CA HIS A 222 17.13 -10.30 -6.83
C HIS A 222 17.10 -9.47 -5.54
N GLU A 223 18.13 -9.59 -4.70
CA GLU A 223 18.22 -8.89 -3.41
C GLU A 223 18.23 -7.37 -3.57
N ARG A 224 18.86 -6.88 -4.65
CA ARG A 224 18.86 -5.45 -5.00
C ARG A 224 17.48 -5.03 -5.49
N LEU A 225 16.87 -5.79 -6.40
CA LEU A 225 15.58 -5.44 -7.00
C LEU A 225 14.42 -5.53 -6.02
N LEU A 226 14.49 -6.39 -5.00
CA LEU A 226 13.55 -6.38 -3.89
C LEU A 226 13.53 -5.01 -3.19
N ARG A 227 14.70 -4.43 -2.88
CA ARG A 227 14.79 -3.05 -2.34
C ARG A 227 14.34 -2.00 -3.35
N VAL A 228 14.35 -2.35 -4.65
CA VAL A 228 13.92 -1.43 -5.69
C VAL A 228 12.39 -1.37 -5.85
N CYS A 229 11.73 -2.52 -5.75
CA CYS A 229 10.31 -2.67 -6.07
C CYS A 229 9.43 -2.77 -4.82
N HIS A 230 9.97 -3.24 -3.69
CA HIS A 230 9.29 -3.32 -2.41
C HIS A 230 9.73 -2.15 -1.52
N VAL A 231 9.25 -0.95 -1.88
CA VAL A 231 9.60 0.29 -1.19
C VAL A 231 8.60 0.61 -0.08
N ASP A 232 9.08 1.24 0.97
CA ASP A 232 8.21 1.98 1.90
C ASP A 232 7.85 3.31 1.24
N TYR A 233 6.61 3.43 0.76
CA TYR A 233 6.12 4.63 0.08
C TYR A 233 6.15 5.89 0.96
N ASP A 234 6.32 5.77 2.28
CA ASP A 234 6.54 6.93 3.13
C ASP A 234 7.98 7.45 3.05
N GLN A 235 8.97 6.56 2.94
CA GLN A 235 10.40 6.93 2.99
C GLN A 235 11.05 7.04 1.61
N ASP A 236 10.74 6.15 0.68
CA ASP A 236 11.30 6.12 -0.69
C ASP A 236 10.16 5.94 -1.70
N MET A 237 9.57 7.06 -2.14
CA MET A 237 8.51 6.99 -3.14
C MET A 237 9.12 6.71 -4.51
N ALA A 238 8.81 5.52 -5.07
CA ALA A 238 9.27 5.12 -6.40
C ALA A 238 8.10 5.05 -7.39
N MET A 239 8.29 5.68 -8.55
CA MET A 239 7.35 5.74 -9.67
C MET A 239 7.93 5.04 -10.89
N VAL A 240 7.10 4.34 -11.64
CA VAL A 240 7.45 3.71 -12.92
C VAL A 240 6.57 4.24 -14.04
N VAL A 241 7.10 4.19 -15.26
CA VAL A 241 6.33 4.43 -16.48
C VAL A 241 6.24 3.13 -17.24
N VAL A 242 5.03 2.68 -17.46
CA VAL A 242 4.73 1.42 -18.14
C VAL A 242 4.18 1.73 -19.54
N HIS A 243 4.68 1.01 -20.53
CA HIS A 243 4.18 1.04 -21.89
C HIS A 243 3.67 -0.34 -22.27
N GLU A 244 2.47 -0.40 -22.82
CA GLU A 244 1.90 -1.60 -23.40
C GLU A 244 2.26 -1.69 -24.89
N LYS A 245 2.93 -2.78 -25.26
CA LYS A 245 3.34 -3.04 -26.64
C LYS A 245 2.17 -3.50 -27.50
N SER A 246 2.39 -3.52 -28.81
CA SER A 246 1.43 -4.03 -29.80
C SER A 246 1.01 -5.49 -29.57
N ASP A 247 1.80 -6.29 -28.85
CA ASP A 247 1.51 -7.69 -28.49
C ASP A 247 0.76 -7.84 -27.15
N GLY A 248 0.38 -6.72 -26.51
CA GLY A 248 -0.26 -6.69 -25.19
C GLY A 248 0.70 -6.84 -24.02
N MET A 249 2.01 -7.03 -24.25
CA MET A 249 2.99 -7.13 -23.17
C MET A 249 3.32 -5.75 -22.61
N LYS A 250 3.23 -5.62 -21.29
CA LYS A 250 3.67 -4.43 -20.56
C LYS A 250 5.20 -4.44 -20.37
N GLU A 251 5.83 -3.28 -20.50
CA GLU A 251 7.22 -3.05 -20.13
C GLU A 251 7.42 -1.74 -19.40
N ILE A 252 8.36 -1.71 -18.45
CA ILE A 252 8.82 -0.47 -17.81
C ILE A 252 9.75 0.25 -18.79
N ILE A 253 9.53 1.54 -19.00
CA ILE A 253 10.32 2.40 -19.88
C ILE A 253 11.01 3.56 -19.16
N ALA A 254 10.61 3.84 -17.92
CA ALA A 254 11.27 4.80 -17.04
C ALA A 254 10.99 4.46 -15.57
N ALA A 255 11.91 4.87 -14.71
CA ALA A 255 11.77 4.79 -13.26
C ALA A 255 12.24 6.10 -12.63
N GLY A 256 11.49 6.61 -11.65
CA GLY A 256 11.79 7.80 -10.87
C GLY A 256 11.62 7.52 -9.38
N ARG A 257 12.36 8.21 -8.55
CA ARG A 257 12.32 8.08 -7.09
C ARG A 257 12.39 9.43 -6.41
N LEU A 258 11.77 9.50 -5.25
CA LEU A 258 11.83 10.60 -4.31
C LEU A 258 12.10 10.01 -2.92
N GLY A 259 13.36 10.01 -2.50
CA GLY A 259 13.80 9.47 -1.22
C GLY A 259 13.87 10.56 -0.16
N LYS A 260 13.13 10.43 0.94
CA LYS A 260 13.20 11.35 2.08
C LYS A 260 14.59 11.27 2.71
N MET A 261 15.17 12.43 3.00
CA MET A 261 16.48 12.53 3.63
C MET A 261 16.35 12.39 5.15
N HIS A 262 17.35 11.78 5.79
CA HIS A 262 17.32 11.60 7.23
C HIS A 262 17.52 12.92 7.98
N GLY A 263 16.64 13.19 8.94
CA GLY A 263 16.75 14.33 9.86
C GLY A 263 16.23 15.67 9.34
N VAL A 264 15.80 15.74 8.07
CA VAL A 264 15.24 16.94 7.45
C VAL A 264 13.96 16.60 6.66
N ASN A 265 12.99 17.50 6.63
CA ASN A 265 11.72 17.30 5.92
C ASN A 265 11.87 17.61 4.42
N SER A 266 12.75 16.90 3.75
CA SER A 266 13.11 17.11 2.35
C SER A 266 13.47 15.80 1.69
N ALA A 267 13.49 15.79 0.36
CA ALA A 267 13.77 14.57 -0.38
C ALA A 267 14.70 14.79 -1.56
N GLU A 268 15.45 13.75 -1.91
CA GLU A 268 16.26 13.69 -3.10
C GLU A 268 15.49 12.99 -4.23
N PHE A 269 15.49 13.57 -5.43
CA PHE A 269 14.95 12.88 -6.60
C PHE A 269 16.04 12.19 -7.43
N SER A 270 15.69 11.05 -8.01
CA SER A 270 16.55 10.38 -8.99
C SER A 270 15.70 9.67 -10.04
N MET A 271 16.16 9.65 -11.30
CA MET A 271 15.35 9.07 -12.38
C MET A 271 16.15 8.58 -13.56
N ILE A 272 15.60 7.62 -14.29
CA ILE A 272 16.18 7.07 -15.50
C ILE A 272 15.09 6.73 -16.51
N VAL A 273 15.35 7.02 -17.79
CA VAL A 273 14.45 6.74 -18.90
C VAL A 273 15.21 5.90 -19.92
N ALA A 274 14.62 4.78 -20.36
CA ALA A 274 15.23 3.93 -21.37
C ALA A 274 15.53 4.71 -22.64
N ASP A 275 16.70 4.47 -23.22
CA ASP A 275 17.32 5.27 -24.28
C ASP A 275 16.39 5.52 -25.47
N LYS A 276 15.68 4.48 -25.92
CA LYS A 276 14.68 4.53 -27.00
C LYS A 276 13.54 5.53 -26.74
N TYR A 277 13.21 5.76 -25.48
CA TYR A 277 12.07 6.57 -25.05
C TYR A 277 12.47 7.97 -24.56
N GLN A 278 13.77 8.28 -24.57
CA GLN A 278 14.26 9.61 -24.22
C GLN A 278 13.82 10.69 -25.23
N ARG A 279 13.89 11.96 -24.81
CA ARG A 279 13.50 13.14 -25.61
C ARG A 279 12.03 13.18 -26.06
N GLN A 280 11.15 12.43 -25.40
CA GLN A 280 9.69 12.43 -25.64
C GLN A 280 8.87 13.16 -24.56
N GLY A 281 9.55 13.76 -23.57
CA GLY A 281 8.92 14.47 -22.45
C GLY A 281 8.64 13.62 -21.22
N ILE A 282 8.92 12.31 -21.26
CA ILE A 282 8.72 11.36 -20.14
C ILE A 282 9.47 11.83 -18.89
N GLY A 283 10.76 12.18 -19.01
CA GLY A 283 11.53 12.68 -17.86
C GLY A 283 10.97 13.96 -17.26
N THR A 284 10.48 14.90 -18.08
CA THR A 284 9.83 16.12 -17.58
C THR A 284 8.53 15.80 -16.85
N LYS A 285 7.67 14.95 -17.43
CA LYS A 285 6.40 14.56 -16.79
C LYS A 285 6.66 13.81 -15.48
N MET A 286 7.61 12.86 -15.46
CA MET A 286 8.01 12.14 -14.25
C MET A 286 8.49 13.10 -13.15
N LEU A 287 9.36 14.05 -13.46
CA LEU A 287 9.83 15.01 -12.45
C LEU A 287 8.69 15.91 -11.94
N CYS A 288 7.74 16.31 -12.81
CA CYS A 288 6.54 17.01 -12.35
C CYS A 288 5.70 16.17 -11.37
N GLU A 289 5.59 14.86 -11.58
CA GLU A 289 4.88 13.97 -10.65
C GLU A 289 5.61 13.82 -9.32
N LEU A 290 6.94 13.67 -9.34
CA LEU A 290 7.72 13.62 -8.09
C LEU A 290 7.58 14.94 -7.31
N VAL A 291 7.55 16.09 -7.99
CA VAL A 291 7.29 17.39 -7.36
C VAL A 291 5.87 17.48 -6.79
N ARG A 292 4.85 16.96 -7.51
CA ARG A 292 3.48 16.89 -7.01
C ARG A 292 3.40 16.04 -5.74
N ILE A 293 3.99 14.85 -5.76
CA ILE A 293 4.09 13.97 -4.59
C ILE A 293 4.76 14.72 -3.43
N GLY A 294 5.89 15.39 -3.65
CA GLY A 294 6.56 16.14 -2.59
C GLY A 294 5.70 17.23 -1.96
N LYS A 295 4.80 17.87 -2.73
CA LYS A 295 3.83 18.84 -2.20
C LYS A 295 2.73 18.18 -1.39
N ASP A 296 2.20 17.05 -1.87
CA ASP A 296 1.16 16.28 -1.17
C ASP A 296 1.72 15.72 0.16
N GLU A 297 3.01 15.35 0.18
CA GLU A 297 3.77 14.97 1.38
C GLU A 297 4.17 16.14 2.29
N LYS A 298 3.90 17.39 1.89
CA LYS A 298 4.27 18.61 2.62
C LYS A 298 5.78 18.70 2.93
N LEU A 299 6.62 18.29 1.97
CA LEU A 299 8.06 18.49 2.07
C LEU A 299 8.41 19.98 1.99
N ASP A 300 9.52 20.36 2.64
CA ASP A 300 10.02 21.73 2.60
C ASP A 300 10.67 22.04 1.25
N TYR A 301 11.49 21.12 0.75
CA TYR A 301 12.19 21.23 -0.54
C TYR A 301 12.53 19.86 -1.13
N ILE A 302 12.84 19.86 -2.43
CA ILE A 302 13.40 18.73 -3.16
C ILE A 302 14.77 19.14 -3.72
N GLU A 303 15.73 18.23 -3.63
CA GLU A 303 17.05 18.39 -4.25
C GLU A 303 17.48 17.19 -5.10
N ALA A 304 18.55 17.36 -5.87
CA ALA A 304 19.26 16.27 -6.53
C ALA A 304 20.66 16.71 -6.95
N VAL A 305 21.58 15.74 -7.02
CA VAL A 305 22.91 15.92 -7.61
C VAL A 305 22.91 15.46 -9.07
N ILE A 306 23.48 16.28 -9.96
CA ILE A 306 23.48 16.07 -11.40
C ILE A 306 24.89 16.28 -11.95
N LEU A 307 25.43 15.28 -12.65
CA LEU A 307 26.72 15.42 -13.34
C LEU A 307 26.69 16.55 -14.38
N PRO A 308 27.78 17.35 -14.56
CA PRO A 308 27.83 18.45 -15.54
C PRO A 308 27.55 18.01 -16.98
N ILE A 309 27.96 16.78 -17.32
CA ILE A 309 27.73 16.17 -18.63
C ILE A 309 26.26 15.81 -18.88
N ASN A 310 25.43 15.76 -17.84
CA ASN A 310 24.00 15.41 -17.95
C ASN A 310 23.14 16.60 -18.41
N HIS A 311 23.42 17.10 -19.61
CA HIS A 311 22.69 18.24 -20.18
C HIS A 311 21.18 17.97 -20.32
N GLY A 312 20.79 16.70 -20.48
CA GLY A 312 19.39 16.29 -20.50
C GLY A 312 18.68 16.59 -19.18
N MET A 313 19.24 16.13 -18.07
CA MET A 313 18.66 16.33 -16.74
C MET A 313 18.72 17.79 -16.29
N LEU A 314 19.78 18.53 -16.63
CA LEU A 314 19.86 19.97 -16.37
C LEU A 314 18.72 20.75 -17.08
N LYS A 315 18.44 20.42 -18.34
CA LYS A 315 17.32 21.02 -19.09
C LYS A 315 15.97 20.64 -18.51
N VAL A 316 15.79 19.38 -18.10
CA VAL A 316 14.55 18.90 -17.47
C VAL A 316 14.32 19.63 -16.14
N SER A 317 15.34 19.72 -15.28
CA SER A 317 15.26 20.37 -13.96
C SER A 317 14.89 21.85 -14.09
N LYS A 318 15.60 22.60 -14.95
CA LYS A 318 15.28 24.01 -15.23
C LYS A 318 13.86 24.20 -15.76
N LYS A 319 13.37 23.30 -16.60
CA LYS A 319 12.03 23.38 -17.18
C LYS A 319 10.92 23.14 -16.15
N VAL A 320 11.15 22.27 -15.16
CA VAL A 320 10.21 22.02 -14.08
C VAL A 320 10.25 23.13 -13.02
N GLY A 321 11.34 23.91 -12.99
CA GLY A 321 11.49 25.10 -12.14
C GLY A 321 12.54 24.96 -11.04
N PHE A 322 13.42 23.96 -11.12
CA PHE A 322 14.54 23.83 -10.19
C PHE A 322 15.59 24.91 -10.47
N GLN A 323 16.15 25.46 -9.39
CA GLN A 323 17.36 26.27 -9.43
C GLN A 323 18.55 25.31 -9.49
N THR A 324 19.51 25.56 -10.36
CA THR A 324 20.70 24.71 -10.51
C THR A 324 21.95 25.52 -10.23
N THR A 325 22.70 25.16 -9.21
CA THR A 325 23.99 25.76 -8.85
C THR A 325 25.11 24.77 -9.13
N LEU A 326 26.25 25.25 -9.62
CA LEU A 326 27.46 24.44 -9.74
C LEU A 326 28.13 24.40 -8.37
N ASP A 327 28.40 23.21 -7.88
CA ASP A 327 29.27 22.96 -6.75
C ASP A 327 30.69 22.74 -7.29
N GLU A 328 31.59 23.68 -7.01
CA GLU A 328 32.96 23.65 -7.53
C GLU A 328 33.82 22.60 -6.83
N ASP A 329 33.50 22.22 -5.59
CA ASP A 329 34.30 21.26 -4.82
C ASP A 329 34.06 19.83 -5.29
N ASP A 330 32.80 19.48 -5.56
CA ASP A 330 32.38 18.13 -5.97
C ASP A 330 32.27 17.98 -7.51
N GLU A 331 32.52 19.06 -8.28
CA GLU A 331 32.35 19.12 -9.74
C GLU A 331 30.96 18.65 -10.23
N VAL A 332 29.90 18.99 -9.50
CA VAL A 332 28.51 18.57 -9.79
C VAL A 332 27.53 19.73 -9.73
N PHE A 333 26.40 19.61 -10.42
CA PHE A 333 25.29 20.54 -10.25
C PHE A 333 24.35 20.06 -9.15
N ARG A 334 24.05 20.95 -8.20
CA ARG A 334 22.94 20.76 -7.26
C ARG A 334 21.68 21.41 -7.84
N ALA A 335 20.63 20.61 -8.03
CA ALA A 335 19.30 21.10 -8.37
C ALA A 335 18.48 21.24 -7.08
N PHE A 336 17.86 22.39 -6.87
CA PHE A 336 17.09 22.69 -5.67
C PHE A 336 15.73 23.31 -6.02
N MET A 337 14.67 22.86 -5.37
CA MET A 337 13.32 23.42 -5.50
C MET A 337 12.64 23.51 -4.12
N PRO A 338 12.34 24.72 -3.61
CA PRO A 338 11.48 24.87 -2.45
C PRO A 338 10.04 24.49 -2.81
N LEU A 339 9.37 23.74 -1.94
CA LEU A 339 7.98 23.31 -2.11
C LEU A 339 7.02 24.02 -1.14
N ALA A 340 7.48 24.31 0.07
CA ALA A 340 6.80 25.20 1.00
C ALA A 340 7.09 26.66 0.66
N GLY A 341 6.15 27.58 0.94
CA GLY A 341 6.31 29.03 0.75
C GLY A 341 7.39 29.70 1.61
N ARG A 342 8.33 28.93 2.18
CA ARG A 342 9.52 29.45 2.83
C ARG A 342 10.65 29.48 1.81
N VAL A 343 11.01 30.68 1.39
CA VAL A 343 12.27 30.96 0.70
C VAL A 343 13.40 30.49 1.62
N ALA A 344 13.95 29.31 1.36
CA ALA A 344 15.16 28.86 2.03
C ALA A 344 16.31 29.70 1.49
N THR A 345 16.82 30.58 2.35
CA THR A 345 18.11 31.24 2.16
C THR A 345 19.15 30.13 2.06
N VAL A 346 19.73 29.95 0.88
CA VAL A 346 20.88 29.06 0.67
C VAL A 346 21.98 29.56 1.61
N ALA A 347 22.35 28.74 2.60
CA ALA A 347 23.49 29.03 3.45
C ALA A 347 24.75 28.97 2.58
N GLN A 348 25.53 30.05 2.63
CA GLN A 348 26.79 30.25 1.93
C GLN A 348 27.89 29.32 2.43
#